data_AF-A0AAV0UMC4-F1
#
_entry.id   AF-A0AAV0UMC4-F1
#
_cell.length_a   1.000
_cell.length_b   1.000
_cell.length_c   1.000
_cell.angle_alpha   90.00
_cell.angle_beta   90.00
_cell.angle_gamma   90.00
#
_symmetry.space_group_name_H-M   'P 1'
#
loop_
_entity.id
_entity.type
_entity.pdbx_description
1 polymer ?
#
loop_
_entity_poly.entity_id
_entity_poly.type
_entity_poly.pdbx_seq_one_letter_code
_entity_poly.pdbx_strand_id
1 'polypeptide(L)' 'MAIAKFIRYYLDREPMVVLSCAIGAVAISMPLVVVPIRRSMGLPTDQYDGPHTPDYMKKSRGHLVPKSEG' A
#
# COMPACT_ATOMS: atom_id res chain seq x y z
N MET A 1 28.00 -8.81 8.24
CA MET A 1 29.12 -8.20 7.46
C MET A 1 29.15 -8.62 5.99
N ALA A 2 28.73 -9.83 5.61
CA ALA A 2 28.72 -10.27 4.20
C ALA A 2 27.77 -9.46 3.30
N ILE A 3 26.55 -9.17 3.78
CA ILE A 3 25.54 -8.42 3.02
C ILE A 3 26.01 -6.98 2.70
N ALA A 4 26.60 -6.28 3.66
CA ALA A 4 27.11 -4.93 3.44
C ALA A 4 28.25 -4.91 2.39
N LYS A 5 29.14 -5.92 2.42
CA LYS A 5 30.19 -6.07 1.39
C LYS A 5 29.61 -6.39 0.01
N PHE A 6 28.59 -7.25 -0.05
CA PHE A 6 27.87 -7.58 -1.28
C PHE A 6 27.18 -6.35 -1.88
N ILE A 7 26.44 -5.60 -1.07
CA ILE A 7 25.75 -4.37 -1.52
C ILE A 7 26.77 -3.36 -2.03
N ARG A 8 27.88 -3.15 -1.31
CA ARG A 8 28.92 -2.20 -1.74
C ARG A 8 29.57 -2.62 -3.05
N TYR A 9 29.88 -3.91 -3.21
CA TYR A 9 30.43 -4.46 -4.44
C TYR A 9 29.51 -4.25 -5.66
N TYR A 10 28.20 -4.48 -5.51
CA TYR A 10 27.25 -4.28 -6.61
C TYR A 10 26.90 -2.81 -6.87
N LEU A 11 26.91 -1.96 -5.84
CA LEU A 11 26.75 -0.51 -6.01
C LEU A 11 27.89 0.08 -6.86
N ASP A 12 29.12 -0.38 -6.67
CA ASP A 12 30.28 0.12 -7.42
C ASP A 12 30.32 -0.39 -8.87
N ARG A 13 29.77 -1.59 -9.13
CA ARG A 13 29.79 -2.24 -10.46
C ARG A 13 28.58 -1.89 -11.32
N GLU A 14 27.39 -1.91 -10.73
CA GLU A 14 26.11 -1.78 -11.44
C GLU A 14 25.14 -0.84 -10.67
N PRO A 15 25.50 0.44 -10.49
CA PRO A 15 24.75 1.36 -9.63
C PRO A 15 23.29 1.53 -10.07
N MET A 16 23.04 1.53 -11.38
CA MET A 16 21.69 1.69 -11.93
C MET A 16 20.79 0.50 -11.63
N VAL A 17 21.32 -0.72 -11.60
CA VAL A 17 20.54 -1.92 -11.29
C VAL A 17 20.12 -1.88 -9.82
N VAL A 18 21.08 -1.62 -8.92
CA VAL A 18 20.81 -1.55 -7.48
C VAL A 18 19.81 -0.44 -7.16
N LEU A 19 19.98 0.75 -7.76
CA LEU A 19 19.05 1.86 -7.56
C LEU A 19 17.66 1.53 -8.09
N SER A 20 17.55 0.91 -9.27
CA SER A 20 16.25 0.52 -9.85
C SER A 20 15.53 -0.50 -8.96
N CYS A 21 16.26 -1.51 -8.46
CA CYS A 21 15.70 -2.48 -7.52
C CYS A 21 15.28 -1.82 -6.19
N ALA A 22 16.07 -0.89 -5.67
CA ALA A 22 15.74 -0.17 -4.45
C ALA A 22 14.48 0.70 -4.63
N ILE A 23 14.38 1.46 -5.72
CA ILE A 23 13.21 2.26 -6.06
C ILE A 23 11.98 1.37 -6.22
N GLY A 24 12.11 0.24 -6.94
CA GLY A 24 11.03 -0.73 -7.12
C GLY A 24 10.55 -1.31 -5.79
N ALA A 25 11.47 -1.71 -4.91
CA ALA A 25 11.14 -2.24 -3.59
C ALA A 25 10.42 -1.20 -2.70
N VAL A 26 10.87 0.06 -2.74
CA VAL A 26 10.19 1.16 -2.03
C VAL A 26 8.80 1.38 -2.60
N ALA A 27 8.65 1.49 -3.93
CA ALA A 27 7.37 1.75 -4.58
C ALA A 27 6.32 0.66 -4.27
N ILE A 28 6.72 -0.62 -4.31
CA ILE A 28 5.82 -1.75 -4.01
C ILE A 28 5.44 -1.81 -2.53
N SER A 29 6.36 -1.43 -1.63
CA SER A 29 6.10 -1.44 -0.18
C SER A 29 5.36 -0.21 0.33
N MET A 30 5.38 0.91 -0.40
CA MET A 30 4.72 2.16 0.00
C MET A 30 3.24 2.00 0.39
N PRO A 31 2.38 1.30 -0.37
CA PRO A 31 0.96 1.16 0.01
C PRO A 31 0.76 0.47 1.37
N LEU A 32 1.66 -0.43 1.77
CA LEU A 32 1.57 -1.15 3.05
C LEU A 32 1.89 -0.26 4.26
N VAL A 33 2.70 0.78 4.07
CA VAL A 33 3.19 1.63 5.18
C VAL A 33 2.55 3.02 5.12
N VAL A 34 2.52 3.63 3.94
CA VAL A 34 2.04 5.02 3.75
C VAL A 34 0.53 5.12 3.95
N VAL A 35 -0.24 4.15 3.44
CA VAL A 35 -1.70 4.19 3.56
C VAL A 35 -2.17 4.17 5.02
N PRO A 36 -1.76 3.22 5.89
CA PRO A 36 -2.20 3.23 7.29
C PRO A 36 -1.74 4.49 8.05
N ILE A 37 -0.55 5.03 7.76
CA ILE A 37 -0.10 6.31 8.33
C ILE A 37 -1.00 7.47 7.88
N ARG A 38 -1.38 7.51 6.60
CA ARG A 38 -2.29 8.54 6.09
C ARG A 38 -3.69 8.42 6.69
N ARG A 39 -4.19 7.19 6.88
CA ARG A 39 -5.47 6.94 7.57
C ARG A 39 -5.45 7.41 9.03
N SER A 40 -4.35 7.18 9.76
CA SER A 40 -4.25 7.62 11.16
C SER A 40 -4.20 9.15 11.31
N MET A 41 -3.76 9.86 10.27
CA MET A 41 -3.79 11.33 10.20
C MET A 41 -5.12 11.89 9.66
N GLY A 42 -6.10 11.04 9.31
CA GLY A 42 -7.36 11.47 8.71
C GLY A 42 -7.21 12.03 7.28
N LEU A 43 -6.11 11.70 6.58
CA LEU A 43 -5.90 12.13 5.19
C LEU A 43 -6.62 11.19 4.21
N PRO A 44 -7.08 11.70 3.06
CA PRO A 44 -7.87 10.92 2.10
C PRO A 44 -7.05 9.80 1.45
N THR A 45 -7.51 8.55 1.56
CA THR A 45 -6.87 7.34 1.00
C THR A 45 -7.73 6.64 -0.07
N ASP A 46 -8.68 7.36 -0.67
CA ASP A 46 -9.68 6.81 -1.62
C ASP A 46 -9.07 6.11 -2.85
N GLN A 47 -7.85 6.48 -3.23
CA GLN A 47 -7.09 5.83 -4.31
C GLN A 47 -6.76 4.35 -4.01
N TYR A 48 -6.71 3.99 -2.73
CA TYR A 48 -6.42 2.63 -2.25
C TYR A 48 -7.66 1.93 -1.67
N ASP A 49 -8.57 2.70 -1.05
CA ASP A 49 -9.76 2.17 -0.37
C ASP A 49 -10.95 1.95 -1.33
N GLY A 50 -10.83 2.40 -2.57
CA GLY A 50 -11.91 2.39 -3.55
C GLY A 50 -12.93 3.50 -3.27
N PRO A 51 -13.93 3.65 -4.16
CA PRO A 51 -14.93 4.72 -4.02
C PRO A 51 -15.63 4.63 -2.66
N HIS A 52 -15.48 5.65 -1.82
CA HIS A 52 -16.36 5.89 -0.69
C HIS A 52 -17.75 6.20 -1.23
N THR A 53 -18.50 5.15 -1.59
CA THR A 53 -19.91 5.27 -1.95
C THR A 53 -20.64 5.65 -0.68
N PRO A 54 -21.16 6.89 -0.57
CA PRO A 54 -21.91 7.27 0.62
C PRO A 54 -23.13 6.37 0.75
N ASP A 55 -23.52 6.07 1.98
CA ASP A 55 -24.50 5.01 2.27
C ASP A 55 -25.85 5.21 1.55
N TYR A 56 -26.23 6.45 1.26
CA TYR A 56 -27.43 6.77 0.50
C TYR A 56 -27.37 6.36 -0.99
N MET A 57 -26.18 6.20 -1.57
CA MET A 57 -25.98 5.72 -2.94
C MET A 57 -25.75 4.20 -3.02
N LYS A 58 -25.57 3.52 -1.88
CA LYS A 58 -25.46 2.06 -1.87
C LYS A 58 -26.82 1.47 -2.23
N LYS A 59 -26.91 0.80 -3.38
CA LYS A 59 -28.12 0.09 -3.81
C LYS A 59 -28.59 -0.82 -2.67
N SER A 60 -29.79 -0.56 -2.14
CA SER A 60 -30.40 -1.38 -1.09
C SER A 60 -30.30 -2.85 -1.50
N ARG A 61 -29.52 -3.64 -0.75
CA ARG A 61 -29.40 -5.09 -0.99
C ARG A 61 -30.66 -5.85 -0.54
N GLY A 62 -31.74 -5.13 -0.20
CA GLY A 62 -33.03 -5.70 0.16
C GLY A 62 -32.90 -6.88 1.11
N HIS A 63 -33.42 -8.02 0.68
CA HIS A 63 -33.56 -9.29 1.38
C HIS A 63 -32.26 -10.09 1.54
N LEU A 64 -31.10 -9.57 1.11
CA LEU A 64 -29.81 -10.26 1.19
C LEU A 64 -28.91 -9.78 2.34
N VAL A 65 -29.42 -8.92 3.23
CA VAL A 65 -28.71 -8.59 4.47
C VAL A 65 -28.99 -9.72 5.48
N PRO A 66 -27.98 -10.52 5.89
CA PRO A 66 -28.20 -11.51 6.92
C PRO A 66 -28.62 -10.79 8.20
N LYS A 67 -29.73 -11.23 8.78
CA LYS A 67 -30.28 -10.69 10.02
C LYS A 67 -29.23 -10.89 11.12
N SER A 68 -28.67 -9.81 11.65
CA SER A 68 -27.84 -9.86 12.85
C SER A 68 -28.73 -10.30 14.01
N GLU A 69 -28.61 -11.56 14.41
CA GLU A 69 -29.14 -12.03 15.69
C GLU A 69 -28.19 -11.50 16.79
N GLY A 70 -28.78 -10.84 17.78
CA GLY A 70 -28.09 -10.19 18.88
C GLY A 70 -27.66 -11.14 19.99
#